data_AF-A0A950UYL6-F1
#
_entry.id   AF-A0A950UYL6-F1
#
_cell.length_a   1.000
_cell.length_b   1.000
_cell.length_c   1.000
_cell.angle_alpha   90.00
_cell.angle_beta   90.00
_cell.angle_gamma   90.00
#
_symmetry.space_group_name_H-M   'P 1'
#
loop_
_entity.id
_entity.type
_entity.pdbx_description
1 polymer ?
#
loop_
_entity_poly.entity_id
_entity_poly.type
_entity_poly.pdbx_seq_one_letter_code
_entity_poly.pdbx_strand_id
1 'polypeptide(L)'
;MLGPHALAEDLVSGISQDQIQITSNYAGSDIVVFGAVEQSGSSSTGTRDVVVVVRGPDTDFVVRRKARVAGIWLNRDKITLYGMPAYYYVASTRSLAKIAGNAALAQFQLGLAHLMPERESTRSVRKGEPFRRAAIRTRVRQQLYAEAPDGVEFLSYSL
;
A
#
# COMPACT_ATOMS: atom_id res chain seq x y z
N MET A 1 -24.16 -30.67 11.26
CA MET A 1 -23.13 -30.51 10.23
C MET A 1 -22.38 -29.21 10.52
N LEU A 2 -21.21 -29.29 11.15
CA LEU A 2 -20.31 -28.14 11.33
C LEU A 2 -19.36 -28.11 10.13
N GLY A 3 -19.25 -26.97 9.44
CA GLY A 3 -18.31 -26.77 8.34
C GLY A 3 -16.86 -26.70 8.83
N PRO A 4 -15.86 -26.92 7.95
CA PRO A 4 -14.46 -26.85 8.35
C PRO A 4 -14.15 -25.44 8.85
N HIS A 5 -13.60 -25.37 10.07
CA HIS A 5 -13.03 -24.16 10.63
C HIS A 5 -11.80 -23.79 9.80
N ALA A 6 -11.72 -22.53 9.36
CA ALA A 6 -10.48 -21.99 8.83
C ALA A 6 -9.43 -22.06 9.95
N LEU A 7 -8.40 -22.88 9.77
CA LEU A 7 -7.25 -22.88 10.67
C LEU A 7 -6.51 -21.58 10.41
N ALA A 8 -6.61 -20.64 11.35
CA ALA A 8 -5.80 -19.44 11.35
C ALA A 8 -4.35 -19.88 11.61
N GLU A 9 -3.48 -19.69 10.62
CA GLU A 9 -2.04 -19.76 10.86
C GLU A 9 -1.64 -18.56 11.73
N ASP A 10 -0.85 -18.81 12.78
CA ASP A 10 -0.42 -17.76 13.70
C ASP A 10 0.87 -17.13 13.16
N LEU A 11 0.84 -15.81 12.96
CA LEU A 11 1.97 -15.05 12.45
C LEU A 11 2.61 -14.30 13.62
N VAL A 12 3.82 -14.70 14.00
CA VAL A 12 4.62 -13.93 14.95
C VAL A 12 5.54 -13.01 14.16
N SER A 13 5.24 -11.71 14.17
CA SER A 13 6.04 -10.68 13.52
C SER A 13 6.71 -9.77 14.54
N GLY A 14 7.99 -9.45 14.33
CA GLY A 14 8.72 -8.41 15.05
C GLY A 14 9.31 -7.38 14.09
N ILE A 15 9.40 -6.13 14.53
CA ILE A 15 10.07 -5.06 13.79
C ILE A 15 11.33 -4.65 14.55
N SER A 16 12.44 -4.42 13.83
CA SER A 16 13.71 -4.05 14.46
C SER A 16 13.69 -2.67 15.15
N GLN A 17 12.71 -1.83 14.85
CA GLN A 17 12.54 -0.49 15.42
C GLN A 17 11.06 -0.08 15.41
N ASP A 18 10.48 0.11 16.59
CA ASP A 18 9.08 0.51 16.75
C ASP A 18 8.85 2.03 16.59
N GLN A 19 9.92 2.84 16.64
CA GLN A 19 9.83 4.29 16.56
C GLN A 19 11.03 4.91 15.82
N ILE A 20 10.75 5.62 14.73
CA ILE A 20 11.75 6.41 13.99
C ILE A 20 11.52 7.89 14.28
N GLN A 21 12.52 8.55 14.89
CA GLN A 21 12.50 10.00 15.08
C GLN A 21 13.02 10.70 13.83
N ILE A 22 12.21 11.59 13.24
CA ILE A 22 12.59 12.40 12.08
C ILE A 22 13.04 13.78 12.57
N THR A 23 14.36 14.02 12.58
CA THR A 23 15.00 15.31 12.89
C THR A 23 15.44 16.04 11.61
N SER A 24 15.85 17.32 11.72
CA SER A 24 16.25 18.14 10.56
C SER A 24 17.44 17.60 9.75
N ASN A 25 18.20 16.66 10.31
CA ASN A 25 19.33 15.96 9.68
C ASN A 25 19.00 14.51 9.28
N TYR A 26 17.73 14.12 9.29
CA TYR A 26 17.31 12.76 8.95
C TYR A 26 17.64 12.43 7.48
N ALA A 27 18.48 11.41 7.27
CA ALA A 27 18.93 10.95 5.95
C ALA A 27 18.24 9.67 5.47
N GLY A 28 17.25 9.16 6.24
CA GLY A 28 16.63 7.85 6.00
C GLY A 28 16.86 6.88 7.15
N SER A 29 16.16 5.76 7.12
CA SER A 29 16.36 4.63 8.04
C SER A 29 16.00 3.34 7.31
N ASP A 30 16.84 2.32 7.49
CA ASP A 30 16.58 0.98 6.98
C ASP A 30 15.71 0.24 8.00
N ILE A 31 14.54 -0.23 7.55
CA ILE A 31 13.64 -1.03 8.38
C ILE A 31 13.80 -2.48 7.98
N VAL A 32 14.14 -3.34 8.94
CA VAL A 32 14.10 -4.78 8.74
C VAL A 32 12.95 -5.37 9.54
N VAL A 33 12.08 -6.09 8.84
CA VAL A 33 10.94 -6.81 9.41
C VAL A 33 11.27 -8.29 9.35
N PHE A 34 11.19 -8.96 10.50
CA PHE A 34 11.40 -10.40 10.59
C PHE A 34 10.14 -11.03 11.19
N GLY A 35 9.78 -12.22 10.71
CA GLY A 35 8.65 -12.95 11.26
C GLY A 35 8.81 -14.44 11.03
N ALA A 36 8.19 -15.22 11.90
CA ALA A 36 8.02 -16.64 11.75
C ALA A 36 6.54 -16.93 11.54
N VAL A 37 6.22 -17.75 10.55
CA VAL A 37 4.88 -18.30 10.37
C VAL A 37 4.86 -19.64 11.08
N GLU A 38 4.12 -19.76 12.18
CA GLU A 38 4.02 -21.01 12.92
C GLU A 38 2.98 -21.95 12.26
N GLN A 39 3.37 -23.21 12.10
CA GLN A 39 2.55 -24.25 11.49
C GLN A 39 1.47 -24.71 12.49
N SER A 40 0.26 -24.15 12.40
CA SER A 40 -0.89 -24.65 13.17
C SER A 40 -1.58 -25.81 12.44
N GLY A 41 -1.13 -27.05 12.70
CA GLY A 41 -1.76 -28.28 12.22
C GLY A 41 -1.12 -28.98 11.01
N SER A 42 -1.52 -30.23 10.77
CA SER A 42 -0.89 -31.19 9.84
C SER A 42 -1.13 -30.95 8.33
N SER A 43 -1.62 -29.78 7.90
CA SER A 43 -1.99 -29.60 6.49
C SER A 43 -1.93 -28.14 6.05
N SER A 44 -0.74 -27.65 5.71
CA SER A 44 -0.60 -26.58 4.71
C SER A 44 0.64 -26.81 3.85
N THR A 45 0.55 -27.76 2.91
CA THR A 45 1.46 -27.90 1.75
C THR A 45 1.25 -26.80 0.69
N GLY A 46 0.77 -25.63 1.11
CA GLY A 46 0.46 -24.49 0.25
C GLY A 46 1.63 -23.51 0.14
N THR A 47 1.74 -22.83 -1.00
CA THR A 47 2.64 -21.67 -1.14
C THR A 47 2.22 -20.59 -0.15
N ARG A 48 3.14 -20.18 0.74
CA ARG A 48 2.92 -19.05 1.65
C ARG A 48 3.26 -17.75 0.95
N ASP A 49 2.38 -16.77 1.08
CA ASP A 49 2.58 -15.44 0.55
C ASP A 49 2.57 -14.42 1.67
N VAL A 50 3.50 -13.47 1.62
CA VAL A 50 3.61 -12.38 2.59
C VAL A 50 3.58 -11.07 1.83
N VAL A 51 2.81 -10.12 2.35
CA VAL A 51 2.74 -8.74 1.87
C VAL A 51 3.04 -7.82 3.05
N VAL A 52 4.05 -6.96 2.88
CA VAL A 52 4.45 -5.96 3.87
C VAL A 52 4.02 -4.59 3.35
N VAL A 53 3.28 -3.85 4.16
CA VAL A 53 2.82 -2.49 3.84
C VAL A 53 3.42 -1.51 4.85
N VAL A 54 4.11 -0.49 4.35
CA VAL A 54 4.58 0.64 5.17
C VAL A 54 3.74 1.86 4.80
N ARG A 55 3.07 2.43 5.80
CA ARG A 55 2.16 3.56 5.63
C ARG A 55 2.57 4.71 6.54
N GLY A 56 2.78 5.89 5.94
CA GLY A 56 2.94 7.14 6.68
C GLY A 56 1.58 7.72 7.14
N PRO A 57 1.58 8.77 7.97
CA PRO A 57 0.34 9.37 8.47
C PRO A 57 -0.58 9.82 7.32
N ASP A 58 -1.87 9.64 7.51
CA ASP A 58 -2.87 10.05 6.52
C ASP A 58 -2.99 11.57 6.46
N THR A 59 -3.17 12.09 5.25
CA THR A 59 -3.15 13.52 4.95
C THR A 59 -4.01 13.85 3.74
N ASP A 60 -4.47 15.10 3.68
CA ASP A 60 -5.36 15.57 2.63
C ASP A 60 -4.57 16.15 1.46
N PHE A 61 -4.89 15.72 0.24
CA PHE A 61 -4.25 16.18 -0.99
C PHE A 61 -5.19 16.99 -1.85
N VAL A 62 -4.81 18.24 -2.14
CA VAL A 62 -5.49 19.05 -3.16
C VAL A 62 -4.80 18.86 -4.51
N VAL A 63 -5.43 18.07 -5.37
CA VAL A 63 -4.95 17.77 -6.72
C VAL A 63 -5.51 18.80 -7.69
N ARG A 64 -4.63 19.52 -8.40
CA ARG A 64 -5.02 20.54 -9.37
C ARG A 64 -4.69 20.10 -10.80
N ARG A 65 -5.63 20.32 -11.72
CA ARG A 65 -5.43 20.13 -13.15
C ARG A 65 -5.07 21.47 -13.79
N LYS A 66 -3.86 21.56 -14.36
CA LYS A 66 -3.46 22.69 -15.18
C LYS A 66 -3.98 22.51 -16.60
N ALA A 67 -4.48 23.59 -17.18
CA ALA A 67 -4.86 23.67 -18.58
C ALA A 67 -4.22 24.92 -19.20
N ARG A 68 -3.90 24.84 -20.50
CA ARG A 68 -3.39 25.98 -21.25
C ARG A 68 -4.57 26.73 -21.86
N VAL A 69 -4.70 28.02 -21.55
CA VAL A 69 -5.77 28.89 -22.07
C VAL A 69 -5.10 30.18 -22.52
N ALA A 70 -5.35 30.61 -23.75
CA ALA A 70 -4.75 31.82 -24.34
C ALA A 70 -3.21 31.91 -24.12
N GLY A 71 -2.51 30.79 -24.30
CA GLY A 71 -1.04 30.73 -24.20
C GLY A 71 -0.46 30.54 -22.79
N ILE A 72 -1.23 30.80 -21.73
CA ILE A 72 -0.79 30.68 -20.32
C ILE A 72 -1.32 29.42 -19.63
N TRP A 73 -0.60 28.93 -18.62
CA TRP A 73 -1.03 27.81 -17.78
C TRP A 73 -1.85 28.30 -16.59
N LEU A 74 -3.06 27.79 -16.45
CA LEU A 74 -3.92 28.08 -15.30
C LEU A 74 -4.47 26.80 -14.67
N ASN A 75 -4.71 26.86 -13.36
CA ASN A 75 -5.37 25.77 -12.64
C ASN A 75 -6.86 25.82 -12.97
N ARG A 76 -7.34 24.87 -13.77
CA ARG A 76 -8.72 24.86 -14.26
C ARG A 76 -9.66 24.13 -13.30
N ASP A 77 -9.21 23.01 -12.77
CA ASP A 77 -10.01 22.14 -11.90
C ASP A 77 -9.21 21.73 -10.66
N LYS A 78 -9.91 21.45 -9.56
CA LYS A 78 -9.32 20.91 -8.33
C LYS A 78 -10.22 19.85 -7.70
N ILE A 79 -9.61 18.83 -7.12
CA ILE A 79 -10.27 17.83 -6.26
C ILE A 79 -9.41 17.64 -5.01
N THR A 80 -10.05 17.54 -3.85
CA THR A 80 -9.39 17.12 -2.61
C THR A 80 -9.61 15.63 -2.41
N LEU A 81 -8.51 14.89 -2.23
CA LEU A 81 -8.49 13.50 -1.80
C LEU A 81 -8.15 13.51 -0.31
N TYR A 82 -9.04 12.96 0.52
CA TYR A 82 -8.85 12.98 1.97
C TYR A 82 -8.38 11.63 2.47
N GLY A 83 -7.60 11.63 3.54
CA GLY A 83 -7.14 10.39 4.19
C GLY A 83 -6.25 9.55 3.28
N MET A 84 -5.37 10.20 2.51
CA MET A 84 -4.39 9.49 1.69
C MET A 84 -3.06 9.43 2.46
N PRO A 85 -2.33 8.31 2.40
CA PRO A 85 -1.11 8.18 3.19
C PRO A 85 0.00 9.11 2.68
N ALA A 86 0.74 9.75 3.58
CA ALA A 86 1.86 10.62 3.20
C ALA A 86 2.98 9.85 2.46
N TYR A 87 3.19 8.59 2.86
CA TYR A 87 4.13 7.61 2.30
C TYR A 87 3.43 6.25 2.19
N TYR A 88 3.70 5.50 1.13
CA TYR A 88 3.09 4.19 0.91
C TYR A 88 4.05 3.26 0.17
N TYR A 89 4.46 2.17 0.81
CA TYR A 89 5.32 1.17 0.22
C TYR A 89 4.72 -0.20 0.42
N VAL A 90 4.70 -1.02 -0.64
CA VAL A 90 4.24 -2.41 -0.58
C VAL A 90 5.33 -3.31 -1.12
N ALA A 91 5.78 -4.26 -0.30
CA ALA A 91 6.61 -5.37 -0.74
C ALA A 91 5.81 -6.67 -0.63
N SER A 92 6.10 -7.61 -1.53
CA SER A 92 5.38 -8.89 -1.55
C SER A 92 6.27 -10.03 -2.04
N THR A 93 5.94 -11.27 -1.65
CA THR A 93 6.66 -12.48 -2.07
C THR A 93 6.51 -12.79 -3.56
N ARG A 94 5.42 -12.31 -4.17
CA ARG A 94 5.13 -12.38 -5.60
C ARG A 94 4.13 -11.29 -5.99
N SER A 95 3.90 -11.10 -7.29
CA SER A 95 2.88 -10.15 -7.79
C SER A 95 1.54 -10.30 -7.04
N LEU A 96 1.00 -9.17 -6.55
CA LEU A 96 -0.23 -9.11 -5.74
C LEU A 96 -1.44 -9.82 -6.41
N ALA A 97 -1.54 -9.75 -7.73
CA ALA A 97 -2.60 -10.41 -8.49
C ALA A 97 -2.53 -11.95 -8.45
N LYS A 98 -1.35 -12.50 -8.10
CA LYS A 98 -1.17 -13.93 -7.85
C LYS A 98 -1.45 -14.30 -6.40
N ILE A 99 -1.20 -13.37 -5.46
CA ILE A 99 -1.39 -13.58 -4.01
C ILE A 99 -2.87 -13.60 -3.65
N ALA A 100 -3.65 -12.62 -4.09
CA ALA A 100 -5.04 -12.49 -3.70
C ALA A 100 -5.93 -11.95 -4.83
N GLY A 101 -7.22 -12.25 -4.77
CA GLY A 101 -8.20 -11.71 -5.70
C GLY A 101 -8.43 -10.20 -5.50
N ASN A 102 -8.92 -9.53 -6.55
CA ASN A 102 -9.18 -8.07 -6.55
C ASN A 102 -10.01 -7.57 -5.36
N ALA A 103 -10.94 -8.38 -4.85
CA ALA A 103 -11.75 -8.01 -3.69
C ALA A 103 -10.91 -7.88 -2.41
N ALA A 104 -10.02 -8.85 -2.15
CA ALA A 104 -9.11 -8.81 -1.01
C ALA A 104 -8.07 -7.70 -1.17
N LEU A 105 -7.50 -7.53 -2.37
CA LEU A 105 -6.58 -6.44 -2.65
C LEU A 105 -7.24 -5.06 -2.44
N ALA A 106 -8.50 -4.90 -2.84
CA ALA A 106 -9.26 -3.68 -2.60
C ALA A 106 -9.58 -3.45 -1.12
N GLN A 107 -10.00 -4.50 -0.41
CA GLN A 107 -10.35 -4.44 1.01
C GLN A 107 -9.17 -3.99 1.87
N PHE A 108 -7.99 -4.57 1.63
CA PHE A 108 -6.78 -4.24 2.37
C PHE A 108 -5.94 -3.14 1.70
N GLN A 109 -6.46 -2.54 0.62
CA GLN A 109 -5.79 -1.51 -0.17
C GLN A 109 -4.34 -1.89 -0.52
N LEU A 110 -4.15 -3.12 -1.00
CA LEU A 110 -2.84 -3.66 -1.38
C LEU A 110 -2.54 -3.28 -2.83
N GLY A 111 -1.46 -2.52 -3.01
CA GLY A 111 -1.07 -1.95 -4.29
C GLY A 111 -1.71 -0.60 -4.57
N LEU A 112 -0.99 0.22 -5.32
CA LEU A 112 -1.35 1.56 -5.77
C LEU A 112 -2.65 1.58 -6.57
N ALA A 113 -2.98 0.50 -7.29
CA ALA A 113 -4.25 0.39 -8.00
C ALA A 113 -5.47 0.36 -7.05
N HIS A 114 -5.29 -0.20 -5.86
CA HIS A 114 -6.31 -0.41 -4.84
C HIS A 114 -6.29 0.65 -3.73
N LEU A 115 -5.30 1.56 -3.74
CA LEU A 115 -5.20 2.65 -2.78
C LEU A 115 -6.29 3.71 -3.03
N MET A 116 -7.31 3.73 -2.18
CA MET A 116 -8.44 4.66 -2.25
C MET A 116 -8.32 5.76 -1.18
N PRO A 117 -8.75 7.00 -1.48
CA PRO A 117 -9.00 7.99 -0.44
C PRO A 117 -10.21 7.59 0.41
N GLU A 118 -10.25 8.03 1.66
CA GLU A 118 -11.41 7.85 2.54
C GLU A 118 -12.65 8.58 2.01
N ARG A 119 -12.44 9.79 1.51
CA ARG A 119 -13.47 10.62 0.87
C ARG A 119 -12.83 11.48 -0.21
N GLU A 120 -13.65 11.92 -1.16
CA GLU A 120 -13.27 12.89 -2.18
C GLU A 120 -14.16 14.12 -2.12
N SER A 121 -13.65 15.29 -2.49
CA SER A 121 -14.46 16.51 -2.56
C SER A 121 -15.50 16.49 -3.69
N THR A 122 -15.48 15.46 -4.55
CA THR A 122 -16.48 15.22 -5.58
C THR A 122 -17.30 13.99 -5.25
N ARG A 123 -18.59 14.00 -5.57
CA ARG A 123 -19.47 12.82 -5.47
C ARG A 123 -19.43 11.93 -6.72
N SER A 124 -18.73 12.36 -7.78
CA SER A 124 -18.68 11.63 -9.05
C SER A 124 -17.38 10.86 -9.18
N VAL A 125 -17.45 9.54 -9.10
CA VAL A 125 -16.30 8.63 -9.30
C VAL A 125 -15.59 8.89 -10.63
N ARG A 126 -16.36 9.10 -11.71
CA ARG A 126 -15.82 9.42 -13.04
C ARG A 126 -14.99 10.71 -13.07
N LYS A 127 -15.32 11.69 -12.23
CA LYS A 127 -14.56 12.94 -12.11
C LYS A 127 -13.34 12.77 -11.20
N GLY A 128 -13.46 11.98 -10.14
CA GLY A 128 -12.42 11.74 -9.12
C GLY A 128 -11.25 10.89 -9.61
N GLU A 129 -11.55 9.81 -10.31
CA GLU A 129 -10.57 8.77 -10.68
C GLU A 129 -9.34 9.34 -11.45
N PRO A 130 -9.47 10.25 -12.43
CA PRO A 130 -8.31 10.87 -13.06
C PRO A 130 -7.42 11.68 -12.11
N PHE A 131 -8.01 12.31 -11.08
CA PHE A 131 -7.26 13.08 -10.08
C PHE A 131 -6.54 12.14 -9.10
N ARG A 132 -7.19 11.04 -8.69
CA ARG A 132 -6.55 10.00 -7.88
C ARG A 132 -5.34 9.40 -8.59
N ARG A 133 -5.48 8.98 -9.86
CA ARG A 133 -4.34 8.48 -10.66
C ARG A 133 -3.24 9.52 -10.79
N ALA A 134 -3.60 10.80 -10.98
CA ALA A 134 -2.61 11.87 -11.09
C ALA A 134 -1.86 12.10 -9.76
N ALA A 135 -2.54 11.99 -8.62
CA ALA A 135 -1.93 12.07 -7.29
C ALA A 135 -0.95 10.92 -7.07
N ILE A 136 -1.39 9.68 -7.27
CA ILE A 136 -0.57 8.46 -7.13
C ILE A 136 0.67 8.57 -8.02
N ARG A 137 0.50 8.86 -9.31
CA ARG A 137 1.63 9.03 -10.25
C ARG A 137 2.61 10.11 -9.79
N THR A 138 2.12 11.21 -9.24
CA THR A 138 2.99 12.29 -8.74
C THR A 138 3.79 11.82 -7.53
N ARG A 139 3.17 11.07 -6.62
CA ARG A 139 3.84 10.49 -5.44
C ARG A 139 4.86 9.42 -5.78
N VAL A 140 4.59 8.59 -6.79
CA VAL A 140 5.56 7.63 -7.34
C VAL A 140 6.79 8.37 -7.88
N ARG A 141 6.59 9.44 -8.66
CA ARG A 141 7.71 10.26 -9.16
C ARG A 141 8.50 10.94 -8.04
N GLN A 142 7.85 11.23 -6.92
CA GLN A 142 8.49 11.80 -5.72
C GLN A 142 9.12 10.73 -4.83
N GLN A 143 9.11 9.46 -5.24
CA GLN A 143 9.58 8.31 -4.45
C GLN A 143 8.89 8.15 -3.10
N LEU A 144 7.70 8.72 -2.94
CA LEU A 144 6.90 8.57 -1.73
C LEU A 144 6.03 7.31 -1.79
N TYR A 145 5.65 6.89 -3.00
CA TYR A 145 4.84 5.71 -3.26
C TYR A 145 5.62 4.70 -4.10
N ALA A 146 5.68 3.43 -3.68
CA ALA A 146 6.32 2.38 -4.47
C ALA A 146 5.72 0.99 -4.21
N GLU A 147 5.91 0.10 -5.18
CA GLU A 147 5.62 -1.33 -5.09
C GLU A 147 6.89 -2.10 -5.44
N ALA A 148 7.20 -3.11 -4.62
CA ALA A 148 8.28 -4.06 -4.81
C ALA A 148 7.69 -5.48 -4.85
N PRO A 149 7.11 -5.90 -5.99
CA PRO A 149 6.84 -7.32 -6.20
C PRO A 149 8.16 -8.08 -6.07
N ASP A 150 8.11 -9.26 -5.45
CA ASP A 150 9.28 -10.09 -5.16
C ASP A 150 10.28 -9.44 -4.18
N GLY A 151 9.88 -8.36 -3.48
CA GLY A 151 10.68 -7.66 -2.48
C GLY A 151 10.66 -8.29 -1.09
N VAL A 152 9.95 -9.41 -0.90
CA VAL A 152 9.96 -10.20 0.33
C VAL A 152 10.51 -11.58 0.00
N GLU A 153 11.57 -11.98 0.68
CA GLU A 153 12.23 -13.27 0.50
C GLU A 153 12.15 -14.09 1.77
N PHE A 154 11.85 -15.38 1.62
CA PHE A 154 11.95 -16.34 2.72
C PHE A 154 13.38 -16.83 2.83
N LEU A 155 14.06 -16.47 3.92
CA LEU A 155 15.45 -16.86 4.17
C LEU A 155 15.58 -18.33 4.63
N SER A 156 14.49 -18.94 5.10
CA SER A 156 14.44 -20.37 5.41
C SER A 156 13.05 -20.96 5.14
N TYR A 157 13.03 -22.13 4.51
CA TYR A 157 11.90 -23.04 4.58
C TYR A 157 12.20 -23.97 5.75
N SER A 158 11.57 -23.77 6.90
CA SER A 158 11.62 -24.80 7.94
C SER A 158 10.92 -26.05 7.38
N LEU A 159 11.71 -27.10 7.14
CA LEU A 159 11.25 -28.46 6.84
C LEU A 159 10.58 -29.09 8.08
#